data_AF-A0A955C946-F1
#
_entry.id   AF-A0A955C946-F1
#
_cell.length_a   1.000
_cell.length_b   1.000
_cell.length_c   1.000
_cell.angle_alpha   90.00
_cell.angle_beta   90.00
_cell.angle_gamma   90.00
#
_symmetry.space_group_name_H-M   'P 1'
#
loop_
_entity.id
_entity.type
_entity.pdbx_description
1 polymer ?
#
loop_
_entity_poly.entity_id
_entity_poly.type
_entity_poly.pdbx_seq_one_letter_code
_entity_poly.pdbx_strand_id
1 'polypeptide(L)'
;PGEQQHSGPHMSWIDNPLLPELERFPTDFQKEEALRTAKSQRPTLILISVFLVLALAIVGVMLFLTKTFLPAGRISEFIGQVTCQLLITLIMAYLGIRLWVTPIRRSLRRTLVNLGVPICVPCGYDLRGQVKATCPECGASFDPGLLDNSGAGPDVTAA
;
A
#
# COMPACT_ATOMS: atom_id res chain seq x y z
N PRO A 1 26.88 17.18 -31.94
CA PRO A 1 25.71 16.29 -31.71
C PRO A 1 26.01 15.34 -30.54
N GLY A 2 25.91 15.89 -29.33
CA GLY A 2 26.15 15.17 -28.08
C GLY A 2 24.83 15.01 -27.35
N GLU A 3 24.45 13.77 -27.10
CA GLU A 3 23.31 13.41 -26.25
C GLU A 3 23.55 13.96 -24.85
N GLN A 4 22.75 14.95 -24.47
CA GLN A 4 22.73 15.47 -23.11
C GLN A 4 22.07 14.42 -22.21
N GLN A 5 22.90 13.60 -21.57
CA GLN A 5 22.54 12.83 -20.38
C GLN A 5 22.08 13.81 -19.30
N HIS A 6 20.77 14.04 -19.23
CA HIS A 6 20.11 14.63 -18.08
C HIS A 6 20.13 13.60 -16.94
N SER A 7 21.29 13.49 -16.29
CA SER A 7 21.40 12.92 -14.95
C SER A 7 20.76 13.90 -13.97
N GLY A 8 19.42 13.95 -13.99
CA GLY A 8 18.67 14.56 -12.90
C GLY A 8 19.08 13.90 -11.58
N PRO A 9 18.96 14.60 -10.44
CA PRO A 9 19.31 14.04 -9.15
C PRO A 9 18.60 12.70 -9.03
N HIS A 10 19.40 11.63 -8.96
CA HIS A 10 18.97 10.28 -8.66
C HIS A 10 18.48 10.31 -7.22
N MET A 11 17.29 10.88 -7.04
CA MET A 11 16.57 10.96 -5.80
C MET A 11 16.18 9.52 -5.55
N SER A 12 17.10 8.78 -4.92
CA SER A 12 16.99 7.38 -4.56
C SER A 12 15.63 7.25 -3.92
N TRP A 13 14.69 6.70 -4.68
CA TRP A 13 13.35 6.40 -4.25
C TRP A 13 13.55 5.42 -3.10
N ILE A 14 13.65 5.98 -1.89
CA ILE A 14 13.82 5.28 -0.62
C ILE A 14 12.98 4.02 -0.74
N ASP A 15 13.65 2.85 -0.71
CA ASP A 15 13.08 1.52 -0.86
C ASP A 15 11.73 1.52 -0.18
N ASN A 16 10.66 1.68 -0.96
CA ASN A 16 9.39 2.08 -0.38
C ASN A 16 8.77 0.79 0.13
N PRO A 17 8.96 0.41 1.40
CA PRO A 17 8.71 -0.97 1.84
C PRO A 17 7.22 -1.31 1.77
N LEU A 18 6.39 -0.28 1.55
CA LEU A 18 4.96 -0.34 1.40
C LEU A 18 4.51 -0.86 0.03
N LEU A 19 5.29 -0.69 -1.05
CA LEU A 19 4.85 -0.99 -2.43
C LEU A 19 5.99 -1.57 -3.30
N PRO A 20 6.46 -2.79 -3.02
CA PRO A 20 7.51 -3.46 -3.81
C PRO A 20 7.10 -3.69 -5.28
N GLU A 21 5.81 -3.68 -5.59
CA GLU A 21 5.32 -3.86 -6.96
C GLU A 21 5.72 -2.71 -7.91
N LEU A 22 6.05 -1.53 -7.38
CA LEU A 22 6.45 -0.39 -8.20
C LEU A 22 7.80 -0.57 -8.89
N GLU A 23 8.67 -1.41 -8.34
CA GLU A 23 9.99 -1.71 -8.91
C GLU A 23 9.90 -2.59 -10.17
N ARG A 24 8.74 -3.21 -10.41
CA ARG A 24 8.52 -4.09 -11.58
C ARG A 24 8.01 -3.36 -12.81
N PHE A 25 7.77 -2.06 -12.72
CA PHE A 25 7.35 -1.27 -13.89
C PHE A 25 8.55 -1.00 -14.79
N PRO A 26 8.41 -1.12 -16.12
CA PRO A 26 9.52 -0.95 -17.05
C PRO A 26 9.97 0.52 -17.19
N THR A 27 9.06 1.48 -16.99
CA THR A 27 9.36 2.91 -17.10
C THR A 27 8.77 3.72 -15.94
N ASP A 28 9.46 4.79 -15.56
CA ASP A 28 9.01 5.70 -14.48
C ASP A 28 7.69 6.40 -14.84
N PHE A 29 7.46 6.68 -16.13
CA PHE A 29 6.21 7.26 -16.61
C PHE A 29 5.02 6.35 -16.30
N GLN A 30 5.12 5.04 -16.62
CA GLN A 30 4.07 4.07 -16.31
C GLN A 30 3.86 3.91 -14.80
N LYS A 31 4.93 3.97 -14.02
CA LYS A 31 4.87 3.94 -12.55
C LYS A 31 4.07 5.11 -12.00
N GLU A 32 4.33 6.34 -12.48
CA GLU A 32 3.61 7.53 -12.04
C GLU A 32 2.13 7.51 -12.46
N GLU A 33 1.84 7.06 -13.68
CA GLU A 33 0.47 6.93 -14.19
C GLU A 33 -0.33 5.86 -13.44
N ALA A 34 0.27 4.71 -13.16
CA ALA A 34 -0.33 3.65 -12.36
C ALA A 34 -0.60 4.14 -10.92
N LEU A 35 0.32 4.91 -10.33
CA LEU A 35 0.13 5.53 -9.02
C LEU A 35 -0.99 6.57 -9.00
N ARG A 36 -1.08 7.42 -10.04
CA ARG A 36 -2.15 8.41 -10.16
C ARG A 36 -3.52 7.73 -10.26
N THR A 37 -3.61 6.67 -11.05
CA THR A 37 -4.85 5.86 -11.20
C THR A 37 -5.22 5.14 -9.91
N ALA A 38 -4.25 4.54 -9.22
CA ALA A 38 -4.48 3.91 -7.92
C ALA A 38 -4.79 4.94 -6.81
N LYS A 39 -4.38 6.20 -6.99
CA LYS A 39 -4.65 7.31 -6.04
C LYS A 39 -6.03 7.93 -6.20
N SER A 40 -6.62 7.91 -7.40
CA SER A 40 -7.97 8.45 -7.61
C SER A 40 -9.08 7.59 -6.96
N GLN A 41 -8.83 6.30 -6.73
CA GLN A 41 -9.78 5.38 -6.09
C GLN A 41 -9.88 5.54 -4.55
N ARG A 42 -9.60 6.72 -3.98
CA ARG A 42 -9.32 6.89 -2.53
C ARG A 42 -10.32 7.77 -1.73
N PRO A 43 -11.58 7.36 -1.53
CA PRO A 43 -12.40 7.92 -0.44
C PRO A 43 -11.89 7.50 0.96
N THR A 44 -11.15 6.40 1.06
CA THR A 44 -10.80 5.76 2.34
C THR A 44 -9.74 6.50 3.16
N LEU A 45 -8.81 7.22 2.54
CA LEU A 45 -7.79 7.98 3.28
C LEU A 45 -8.38 9.14 4.06
N ILE A 46 -9.32 9.85 3.42
CA ILE A 46 -10.06 10.94 4.08
C ILE A 46 -10.78 10.36 5.29
N LEU A 47 -11.45 9.21 5.11
CA LEU A 47 -12.17 8.55 6.20
C LEU A 47 -11.25 8.11 7.35
N ILE A 48 -10.09 7.50 7.06
CA ILE A 48 -9.09 7.13 8.07
C ILE A 48 -8.57 8.38 8.81
N SER A 49 -8.23 9.46 8.09
CA SER A 49 -7.74 10.69 8.69
C SER A 49 -8.80 11.35 9.60
N VAL A 50 -10.06 11.36 9.18
CA VAL A 50 -11.19 11.86 9.98
C VAL A 50 -11.34 11.01 11.26
N PHE A 51 -11.26 9.69 11.14
CA PHE A 51 -11.36 8.79 12.29
C PHE A 51 -10.21 8.98 13.28
N LEU A 52 -8.98 9.18 12.78
CA LEU A 52 -7.80 9.44 13.61
C LEU A 52 -7.94 10.77 14.37
N VAL A 53 -8.36 11.84 13.68
CA VAL A 53 -8.58 13.16 14.30
C VAL A 53 -9.67 13.08 15.37
N LEU A 54 -10.77 12.37 15.09
CA LEU A 54 -11.85 12.18 16.05
C LEU A 54 -11.38 11.39 17.28
N ALA A 55 -10.59 10.33 17.10
CA ALA A 55 -10.02 9.55 18.19
C ALA A 55 -9.10 10.39 19.09
N LEU A 56 -8.25 11.23 18.49
CA LEU A 56 -7.39 12.15 19.24
C LEU A 56 -8.18 13.22 20.00
N ALA A 57 -9.25 13.75 19.41
CA ALA A 57 -10.14 14.69 20.07
C ALA A 57 -10.82 14.07 21.30
N ILE A 58 -11.31 12.83 21.18
CA ILE A 58 -11.91 12.09 22.30
C ILE A 58 -10.90 11.88 23.43
N VAL A 59 -9.65 11.51 23.10
CA VAL A 59 -8.57 11.40 24.09
C VAL A 59 -8.34 12.74 24.78
N GLY A 60 -8.21 13.83 24.03
CA GLY A 60 -8.01 15.17 24.60
C GLY A 60 -9.12 15.58 25.57
N VAL A 61 -10.38 15.34 25.21
CA VAL A 61 -11.53 15.61 26.08
C VAL A 61 -11.50 14.75 27.34
N MET A 62 -11.21 13.45 27.22
CA MET A 62 -11.09 12.55 28.37
C MET A 62 -9.99 13.00 29.34
N LEU A 63 -8.82 13.39 28.83
CA LEU A 63 -7.72 13.91 29.65
C LEU A 63 -8.12 15.22 30.36
N PHE A 64 -8.81 16.13 29.65
CA PHE A 64 -9.27 17.40 30.20
C PHE A 64 -10.28 17.20 31.34
N LEU A 65 -11.30 16.36 31.12
CA LEU A 65 -12.33 16.05 32.12
C LEU A 65 -11.73 15.36 33.35
N THR A 66 -10.76 14.46 33.15
CA THR A 66 -10.12 13.78 34.26
C THR A 66 -9.37 14.77 35.15
N LYS A 67 -8.64 15.71 34.55
CA LYS A 67 -7.90 16.73 35.31
C LYS A 67 -8.81 17.70 36.07
N THR A 68 -10.00 17.99 35.56
CA THR A 68 -10.91 18.96 36.17
C THR A 68 -11.77 18.34 37.28
N PHE A 69 -12.09 17.04 37.18
CA PHE A 69 -13.10 16.43 38.05
C PHE A 69 -12.62 15.30 38.96
N LEU A 70 -11.42 14.71 38.77
CA LEU A 70 -11.02 13.56 39.59
C LEU A 70 -10.22 13.94 40.86
N PRO A 71 -10.69 13.52 42.05
CA PRO A 71 -9.92 13.62 43.30
C PRO A 71 -8.71 12.68 43.29
N ALA A 72 -7.71 12.99 44.11
CA ALA A 72 -6.33 12.45 44.06
C ALA A 72 -6.15 10.92 44.27
N GLY A 73 -7.19 10.09 44.25
CA GLY A 73 -7.13 8.65 44.54
C GLY A 73 -7.30 7.69 43.36
N ARG A 74 -7.54 8.16 42.13
CA ARG A 74 -7.93 7.31 40.97
C ARG A 74 -6.93 7.26 39.81
N ILE A 75 -5.65 7.46 40.10
CA ILE A 75 -4.60 7.50 39.07
C ILE A 75 -4.48 6.16 38.32
N SER A 76 -4.66 5.03 39.00
CA SER A 76 -4.57 3.70 38.38
C SER A 76 -5.65 3.46 37.33
N GLU A 77 -6.89 3.86 37.61
CA GLU A 77 -8.02 3.77 36.67
C GLU A 77 -7.76 4.62 35.42
N PHE A 78 -7.22 5.83 35.62
CA PHE A 78 -6.87 6.73 34.53
C PHE A 78 -5.77 6.16 33.63
N ILE A 79 -4.70 5.62 34.23
CA ILE A 79 -3.63 4.96 33.47
C ILE A 79 -4.22 3.82 32.63
N GLY A 80 -5.03 2.96 33.24
CA GLY A 80 -5.69 1.85 32.54
C GLY A 80 -6.53 2.31 31.34
N GLN A 81 -7.32 3.37 31.51
CA GLN A 81 -8.15 3.92 30.44
C GLN A 81 -7.32 4.52 29.30
N VAL A 82 -6.29 5.31 29.61
CA VAL A 82 -5.39 5.90 28.61
C VAL A 82 -4.65 4.81 27.84
N THR A 83 -4.14 3.79 28.53
CA THR A 83 -3.48 2.65 27.88
C THR A 83 -4.42 1.89 26.94
N CYS A 84 -5.65 1.61 27.38
CA CYS A 84 -6.63 0.92 26.54
C CYS A 84 -6.97 1.73 25.27
N GLN A 85 -7.21 3.03 25.43
CA GLN A 85 -7.53 3.93 24.31
C GLN A 85 -6.38 4.04 23.31
N LEU A 86 -5.14 4.11 23.80
CA LEU A 86 -3.94 4.11 22.95
C LEU A 86 -3.85 2.82 22.13
N LEU A 87 -4.06 1.66 22.76
CA LEU A 87 -4.05 0.37 22.07
C LEU A 87 -5.11 0.28 20.98
N ILE A 88 -6.36 0.69 21.28
CA ILE A 88 -7.45 0.72 20.30
C ILE A 88 -7.07 1.61 19.11
N THR A 89 -6.51 2.79 19.37
CA THR A 89 -6.09 3.73 18.33
C THR A 89 -5.01 3.13 17.43
N LEU A 90 -4.01 2.45 18.02
CA LEU A 90 -2.95 1.77 17.26
C LEU A 90 -3.49 0.62 16.40
N ILE A 91 -4.39 -0.21 16.94
CA ILE A 91 -5.04 -1.30 16.20
C ILE A 91 -5.84 -0.74 15.02
N MET A 92 -6.65 0.30 15.25
CA MET A 92 -7.45 0.93 14.19
C MET A 92 -6.58 1.58 13.12
N ALA A 93 -5.48 2.23 13.50
CA ALA A 93 -4.51 2.78 12.55
C ALA A 93 -3.86 1.67 11.71
N TYR A 94 -3.43 0.57 12.33
CA TYR A 94 -2.84 -0.58 11.64
C TYR A 94 -3.83 -1.22 10.65
N LEU A 95 -5.07 -1.47 11.09
CA LEU A 95 -6.12 -2.01 10.23
C LEU A 95 -6.46 -1.05 9.09
N GLY A 96 -6.54 0.25 9.36
CA GLY A 96 -6.74 1.28 8.35
C GLY A 96 -5.66 1.25 7.27
N ILE A 97 -4.38 1.19 7.66
CA ILE A 97 -3.25 1.08 6.73
C ILE A 97 -3.33 -0.24 5.94
N ARG A 98 -3.58 -1.38 6.58
CA ARG A 98 -3.70 -2.69 5.92
C ARG A 98 -4.83 -2.75 4.90
N LEU A 99 -6.01 -2.29 5.28
CA LEU A 99 -7.19 -2.24 4.42
C LEU A 99 -7.02 -1.23 3.29
N TRP A 100 -6.20 -0.20 3.49
CA TRP A 100 -5.89 0.80 2.47
C TRP A 100 -4.84 0.33 1.45
N VAL A 101 -3.78 -0.36 1.89
CA VAL A 101 -2.69 -0.82 1.01
C VAL A 101 -3.13 -1.98 0.11
N THR A 102 -3.97 -2.89 0.61
CA THR A 102 -4.45 -4.07 -0.14
C THR A 102 -5.08 -3.74 -1.50
N PRO A 103 -6.06 -2.82 -1.62
CA PRO A 103 -6.66 -2.49 -2.91
C PRO A 103 -5.67 -1.79 -3.86
N ILE A 104 -4.76 -0.96 -3.34
CA ILE A 104 -3.72 -0.31 -4.14
C ILE A 104 -2.80 -1.37 -4.76
N ARG A 105 -2.29 -2.30 -3.95
CA ARG A 105 -1.45 -3.40 -4.43
C ARG A 105 -2.19 -4.24 -5.47
N ARG A 106 -3.47 -4.56 -5.21
CA ARG A 106 -4.29 -5.32 -6.16
C ARG A 106 -4.48 -4.57 -7.49
N SER A 107 -4.67 -3.26 -7.45
CA SER A 107 -4.76 -2.43 -8.65
C SER A 107 -3.44 -2.41 -9.42
N LEU A 108 -2.32 -2.16 -8.75
CA LEU A 108 -1.00 -2.14 -9.37
C LEU A 108 -0.65 -3.48 -10.03
N ARG A 109 -0.96 -4.60 -9.36
CA ARG A 109 -0.73 -5.94 -9.90
C ARG A 109 -1.58 -6.23 -11.13
N ARG A 110 -2.82 -5.73 -11.19
CA ARG A 110 -3.65 -5.84 -12.41
C ARG A 110 -3.03 -5.05 -13.56
N THR A 111 -2.54 -3.84 -13.29
CA THR A 111 -1.83 -3.05 -14.31
C THR A 111 -0.59 -3.77 -14.80
N LEU A 112 0.21 -4.36 -13.90
CA LEU A 112 1.38 -5.18 -14.27
C LEU A 112 1.01 -6.38 -15.14
N VAL A 113 -0.05 -7.11 -14.79
CA VAL A 113 -0.57 -8.22 -15.60
C VAL A 113 -0.99 -7.75 -16.99
N ASN A 114 -1.65 -6.59 -17.09
CA ASN A 114 -2.03 -6.00 -18.38
C ASN A 114 -0.82 -5.56 -19.23
N LEU A 115 0.31 -5.26 -18.58
CA LEU A 115 1.60 -4.99 -19.23
C LEU A 115 2.38 -6.27 -19.57
N GLY A 116 1.76 -7.45 -19.39
CA GLY A 116 2.39 -8.74 -19.66
C GLY A 116 3.38 -9.20 -18.58
N VAL A 117 3.43 -8.54 -17.42
CA VAL A 117 4.27 -8.98 -16.30
C VAL A 117 3.54 -10.10 -15.55
N PRO A 118 4.07 -11.33 -15.53
CA PRO A 118 3.39 -12.47 -14.92
C PRO A 118 3.51 -12.40 -13.39
N ILE A 119 2.55 -11.75 -12.75
CA ILE A 119 2.47 -11.60 -11.29
C ILE A 119 1.12 -12.05 -10.76
N CYS A 120 1.11 -12.72 -9.61
CA CYS A 120 -0.12 -13.13 -8.96
C CYS A 120 -0.86 -11.92 -8.38
N VAL A 121 -2.07 -11.62 -8.86
CA VAL A 121 -2.87 -10.47 -8.37
C VAL A 121 -3.20 -10.57 -6.87
N PRO A 122 -3.61 -11.73 -6.31
CA PRO A 122 -3.88 -11.89 -4.88
C PRO A 122 -2.68 -11.69 -3.95
N CYS A 123 -1.57 -12.41 -4.16
CA CYS A 123 -0.45 -12.42 -3.21
C CYS A 123 0.77 -11.59 -3.66
N GLY A 124 0.96 -11.36 -4.96
CA GLY A 124 2.10 -10.62 -5.52
C GLY A 124 3.30 -11.50 -5.86
N TYR A 125 3.16 -12.83 -5.77
CA TYR A 125 4.20 -13.77 -6.17
C TYR A 125 4.53 -13.61 -7.65
N ASP A 126 5.82 -13.70 -7.98
CA ASP A 126 6.31 -13.69 -9.37
C ASP A 126 6.02 -15.03 -10.03
N LEU A 127 5.27 -15.03 -11.13
CA LEU A 127 4.84 -16.25 -11.83
C LEU A 127 5.80 -16.65 -12.95
N ARG A 128 6.92 -15.93 -13.14
CA ARG A 128 7.95 -16.31 -14.11
C ARG A 128 8.45 -17.72 -13.86
N GLY A 129 8.53 -18.51 -14.92
CA GLY A 129 9.00 -19.90 -14.87
C GLY A 129 8.00 -20.89 -14.29
N GLN A 130 6.75 -20.48 -14.01
CA GLN A 130 5.72 -21.45 -13.63
C GLN A 130 5.22 -22.28 -14.81
N VAL A 131 4.95 -23.55 -14.54
CA VAL A 131 4.43 -24.50 -15.53
C VAL A 131 2.91 -24.70 -15.36
N LYS A 132 2.40 -24.51 -14.14
CA LYS A 132 0.97 -24.68 -13.82
C LYS A 132 0.30 -23.31 -13.71
N ALA A 133 -0.93 -23.19 -14.21
CA ALA A 133 -1.77 -22.00 -14.12
C ALA A 133 -2.35 -21.74 -12.70
N THR A 134 -1.57 -22.00 -11.66
CA THR A 134 -1.93 -21.87 -10.24
C THR A 134 -0.75 -21.35 -9.44
N CYS A 135 -0.98 -20.32 -8.61
CA CYS A 135 0.06 -19.72 -7.80
C CYS A 135 0.51 -20.69 -6.68
N PRO A 136 1.83 -20.93 -6.49
CA PRO A 136 2.32 -21.85 -5.46
C PRO A 136 2.13 -21.32 -4.02
N GLU A 137 2.06 -19.99 -3.84
CA GLU A 137 1.93 -19.37 -2.51
C GLU A 137 0.48 -19.37 -2.00
N CYS A 138 -0.48 -19.00 -2.85
CA CYS A 138 -1.86 -18.78 -2.43
C CYS A 138 -2.89 -19.70 -3.11
N GLY A 139 -2.46 -20.54 -4.06
CA GLY A 139 -3.35 -21.44 -4.80
C GLY A 139 -4.26 -20.76 -5.83
N ALA A 140 -4.19 -19.43 -5.98
CA ALA A 140 -5.04 -18.72 -6.93
C ALA A 140 -4.73 -19.13 -8.38
N SER A 141 -5.78 -19.45 -9.14
CA SER A 141 -5.68 -19.65 -10.59
C SER A 141 -5.41 -18.33 -11.30
N PHE A 142 -4.65 -18.39 -12.39
CA PHE A 142 -4.37 -17.24 -13.25
C PHE A 142 -4.49 -17.64 -14.72
N ASP A 143 -4.51 -16.65 -15.61
CA ASP A 143 -4.60 -16.89 -17.05
C ASP A 143 -3.31 -17.58 -17.56
N PRO A 144 -3.38 -18.80 -18.14
CA PRO A 144 -2.21 -19.47 -18.68
C PRO A 144 -1.49 -18.65 -19.77
N GLY A 145 -2.18 -17.76 -20.48
CA GLY A 145 -1.55 -16.88 -21.49
C GLY A 145 -0.49 -15.93 -20.92
N LEU A 146 -0.46 -15.73 -19.59
CA LEU A 146 0.63 -14.99 -18.93
C LEU A 146 1.96 -15.74 -18.95
N LEU A 147 1.95 -17.07 -19.09
CA LEU A 147 3.17 -17.88 -19.16
C LEU A 147 3.81 -17.79 -20.54
N ASP A 148 3.00 -17.75 -21.60
CA ASP A 148 3.47 -17.71 -22.99
C ASP A 148 4.18 -16.38 -23.31
N ASN A 149 3.73 -15.28 -22.71
CA ASN A 149 4.30 -13.94 -22.91
C ASN A 149 5.61 -13.70 -22.13
N SER A 150 6.05 -14.64 -21.29
CA SER A 150 7.28 -14.50 -20.49
C SER A 150 8.55 -14.40 -21.36
N GLY A 151 8.51 -14.97 -22.57
CA GLY A 151 9.66 -15.06 -23.48
C GLY A 151 9.72 -13.96 -24.55
N ALA A 152 8.56 -13.37 -24.90
CA ALA A 152 8.48 -12.25 -25.81
C ALA A 152 8.40 -10.97 -24.98
N GLY A 153 9.56 -10.42 -24.60
CA GLY A 153 9.60 -9.06 -24.06
C GLY A 153 8.83 -8.14 -25.01
N PRO A 154 8.07 -7.15 -24.51
CA PRO A 154 7.37 -6.21 -25.39
C PRO A 154 8.41 -5.61 -26.32
N ASP A 155 8.21 -5.77 -27.63
CA ASP A 155 9.11 -5.23 -28.64
C ASP A 155 8.97 -3.69 -28.56
N VAL A 156 9.81 -3.06 -27.74
CA VAL A 156 9.74 -1.61 -27.41
C VAL A 156 10.14 -0.74 -28.61
N THR A 157 10.28 -1.33 -29.79
CA THR A 157 10.76 -0.70 -31.02
C THR A 157 9.66 -0.08 -31.88
N ALA A 158 8.38 -0.17 -31.49
CA ALA A 158 7.24 0.26 -32.31
C ALA A 158 6.61 1.62 -31.94
N ALA A 159 7.31 2.50 -31.20
CA ALA A 159 6.81 3.84 -30.82
C ALA A 159 7.70 4.97 -31.33
#